data_AF-A0A1F7VFR4-F1
#
_entry.id   AF-A0A1F7VFR4-F1
#
_cell.length_a   1.000
_cell.length_b   1.000
_cell.length_c   1.000
_cell.angle_alpha   90.00
_cell.angle_beta   90.00
_cell.angle_gamma   90.00
#
_symmetry.space_group_name_H-M   'P 1'
#
loop_
_entity.id
_entity.type
_entity.pdbx_description
1 polymer ?
#
loop_
_entity_poly.entity_id
_entity_poly.type
_entity_poly.pdbx_seq_one_letter_code
_entity_poly.pdbx_strand_id
1 'polypeptide(L)'
;MSKLTIALLTMALLGAGCLSKTPTTSNAPTSVQNQMNGIASSQEVLRAHGLLLVEAKTKGVDPYQVDDWRERGQQTSTLIQEGKYDEATREIEALNAEIRAFLDAME
;
A
#
# COMPACT_ATOMS: atom_id res chain seq x y z
N MET A 1 27.19 45.26 -2.03
CA MET A 1 26.06 45.01 -2.94
C MET A 1 26.56 44.13 -4.08
N SER A 2 26.40 42.81 -3.95
CA SER A 2 26.92 41.84 -4.92
C SER A 2 25.78 41.23 -5.73
N LYS A 3 26.07 41.03 -7.00
CA LYS A 3 25.15 40.87 -8.13
C LYS A 3 24.64 39.43 -8.23
N LEU A 4 23.37 39.31 -8.63
CA LEU A 4 22.71 38.09 -9.08
C LEU A 4 23.53 37.36 -10.16
N THR A 5 23.63 36.04 -10.03
CA THR A 5 24.00 35.16 -11.16
C THR A 5 23.09 33.95 -11.11
N ILE A 6 22.02 34.01 -11.92
CA ILE A 6 21.15 32.89 -12.24
C ILE A 6 21.87 32.09 -13.33
N ALA A 7 22.32 30.89 -13.02
CA ALA A 7 22.85 29.95 -14.01
C ALA A 7 21.72 29.06 -14.52
N LEU A 8 21.21 29.37 -15.71
CA LEU A 8 20.51 28.42 -16.56
C LEU A 8 21.48 27.29 -16.95
N LEU A 9 21.12 26.05 -16.66
CA LEU A 9 21.59 24.91 -17.45
C LEU A 9 20.39 24.11 -17.95
N THR A 10 19.88 24.55 -19.08
CA THR A 10 19.09 23.74 -20.00
C THR A 10 20.03 22.76 -20.72
N MET A 11 19.84 21.47 -20.49
CA MET A 11 20.26 20.44 -21.45
C MET A 11 19.18 19.36 -21.51
N ALA A 12 18.18 19.62 -22.36
CA ALA A 12 17.37 18.57 -22.93
C ALA A 12 18.08 18.10 -24.21
N LEU A 13 18.41 16.81 -24.30
CA LEU A 13 18.62 16.12 -25.57
C LEU A 13 18.19 14.66 -25.42
N LEU A 14 17.28 14.29 -26.31
CA LEU A 14 16.58 13.03 -26.40
C LEU A 14 17.51 11.86 -26.77
N GLY A 15 17.18 10.69 -26.24
CA GLY A 15 17.66 9.40 -26.73
C GLY A 15 16.69 8.29 -26.32
N ALA A 16 15.72 7.99 -27.17
CA ALA A 16 14.94 6.76 -27.09
C ALA A 16 15.83 5.58 -27.53
N GLY A 17 15.93 4.55 -26.70
CA GLY A 17 16.67 3.33 -27.06
C GLY A 17 16.90 2.42 -25.86
N CYS A 18 15.99 1.47 -25.66
CA CYS A 18 16.18 0.20 -24.97
C CYS A 18 17.16 0.17 -23.78
N LEU A 19 16.72 0.63 -22.61
CA LEU A 19 17.34 0.21 -21.35
C LEU A 19 16.53 -0.94 -20.79
N SER A 20 16.98 -2.15 -21.16
CA SER A 20 16.73 -3.40 -20.47
C SER A 20 16.59 -3.15 -18.98
N LYS A 21 15.40 -3.35 -18.43
CA LYS A 21 15.13 -3.29 -16.99
C LYS A 21 15.81 -4.48 -16.33
N THR A 22 17.12 -4.43 -16.19
CA THR A 22 17.82 -5.26 -15.21
C THR A 22 17.33 -4.80 -13.84
N PRO A 23 16.82 -5.69 -12.99
CA PRO A 23 16.51 -5.32 -11.63
C PRO A 23 17.84 -4.95 -11.00
N THR A 24 18.04 -3.68 -10.69
CA THR A 24 19.16 -3.26 -9.87
C THR A 24 18.98 -4.01 -8.55
N THR A 25 19.82 -5.02 -8.31
CA THR A 25 19.96 -5.62 -6.99
C THR A 25 20.38 -4.50 -6.07
N SER A 26 19.40 -3.97 -5.34
CA SER A 26 19.59 -2.88 -4.40
C SER A 26 20.51 -3.38 -3.29
N ASN A 27 21.74 -2.87 -3.23
CA ASN A 27 22.67 -3.07 -2.12
C ASN A 27 22.25 -2.27 -0.87
N ALA A 28 20.95 -1.96 -0.74
CA ALA A 28 20.42 -1.30 0.44
C ALA A 28 20.70 -2.17 1.67
N PRO A 29 21.04 -1.55 2.81
CA PRO A 29 21.17 -2.27 4.07
C PRO A 29 19.94 -3.16 4.31
N THR A 30 20.12 -4.34 4.87
CA THR A 30 19.04 -5.33 5.10
C THR A 30 17.85 -4.72 5.85
N SER A 31 18.07 -3.74 6.73
CA SER A 31 17.01 -2.98 7.40
C SER A 31 16.10 -2.21 6.43
N VAL A 32 16.67 -1.56 5.41
CA VAL A 32 15.94 -0.81 4.38
C VAL A 32 15.20 -1.78 3.45
N GLN A 33 15.80 -2.91 3.11
CA GLN A 33 15.15 -3.96 2.32
C GLN A 33 13.95 -4.57 3.07
N ASN A 34 14.10 -4.89 4.36
CA ASN A 34 13.01 -5.39 5.19
C ASN A 34 11.88 -4.37 5.31
N GLN A 35 12.20 -3.09 5.44
CA GLN A 35 11.22 -2.02 5.49
C GLN A 35 10.45 -1.88 4.16
N MET A 36 11.13 -1.92 3.02
CA MET A 36 10.47 -1.89 1.70
C MET A 36 9.55 -3.09 1.48
N ASN A 37 10.00 -4.29 1.87
CA ASN A 37 9.19 -5.50 1.77
C ASN A 37 7.95 -5.44 2.68
N GLY A 38 8.11 -4.97 3.92
CA GLY A 38 7.01 -4.75 4.84
C GLY A 38 5.97 -3.79 4.27
N ILE A 39 6.39 -2.64 3.75
CA ILE A 39 5.49 -1.66 3.12
C ILE A 39 4.74 -2.26 1.93
N ALA A 40 5.45 -2.96 1.03
CA ALA A 40 4.83 -3.55 -0.15
C ALA A 40 3.76 -4.59 0.23
N SER A 41 4.07 -5.48 1.17
CA SER A 41 3.12 -6.49 1.66
C SER A 41 1.89 -5.86 2.32
N SER A 42 2.08 -4.89 3.21
CA SER A 42 0.96 -4.23 3.89
C SER A 42 0.07 -3.44 2.91
N GLN A 43 0.64 -2.83 1.86
CA GLN A 43 -0.14 -2.17 0.82
C GLN A 43 -0.98 -3.15 0.00
N GLU A 44 -0.44 -4.32 -0.33
CA GLU A 44 -1.17 -5.34 -1.07
C GLU A 44 -2.41 -5.81 -0.31
N VAL A 45 -2.27 -6.08 0.99
CA VAL A 45 -3.40 -6.57 1.78
C VAL A 45 -4.43 -5.47 2.08
N LEU A 46 -4.00 -4.22 2.28
CA LEU A 46 -4.91 -3.07 2.38
C LEU A 46 -5.70 -2.85 1.08
N ARG A 47 -5.08 -3.05 -0.08
CA ARG A 47 -5.77 -2.99 -1.37
C ARG A 47 -6.83 -4.09 -1.46
N ALA A 48 -6.50 -5.32 -1.05
CA ALA A 48 -7.45 -6.42 -1.01
C ALA A 48 -8.63 -6.14 -0.07
N HIS A 49 -8.36 -5.52 1.09
CA HIS A 49 -9.39 -5.08 2.02
C HIS A 49 -10.37 -4.09 1.37
N GLY A 50 -9.86 -3.06 0.68
CA GLY A 50 -10.69 -2.10 -0.04
C GLY A 50 -11.61 -2.74 -1.08
N LEU A 51 -11.14 -3.78 -1.78
CA LEU A 51 -11.96 -4.53 -2.74
C LEU A 51 -13.09 -5.30 -2.06
N LEU A 52 -12.82 -5.94 -0.92
CA LEU A 52 -13.84 -6.65 -0.14
C LEU A 52 -14.93 -5.69 0.38
N LEU A 53 -14.56 -4.49 0.82
CA LEU A 53 -15.54 -3.47 1.22
C LEU A 53 -16.43 -3.04 0.05
N VAL A 54 -15.87 -2.90 -1.15
CA VAL A 54 -16.65 -2.60 -2.36
C VAL A 54 -17.58 -3.75 -2.68
N GLU A 55 -17.11 -4.99 -2.65
CA GLU A 55 -17.93 -6.19 -2.88
C GLU A 55 -19.09 -6.25 -1.90
N ALA A 56 -18.83 -6.07 -0.60
CA ALA A 56 -19.86 -6.03 0.44
C ALA A 56 -20.94 -4.98 0.15
N LYS A 57 -20.54 -3.75 -0.23
CA LYS A 57 -21.49 -2.71 -0.64
C LYS A 57 -22.33 -3.15 -1.84
N THR A 58 -21.73 -3.81 -2.83
CA THR A 58 -22.46 -4.29 -4.02
C THR A 58 -23.39 -5.46 -3.73
N LYS A 59 -23.05 -6.33 -2.77
CA LYS A 59 -23.91 -7.42 -2.28
C LYS A 59 -25.02 -6.93 -1.35
N GLY A 60 -25.09 -5.63 -1.06
CA GLY A 60 -26.15 -5.03 -0.23
C GLY A 60 -25.97 -5.23 1.27
N VAL A 61 -24.73 -5.45 1.72
CA VAL A 61 -24.41 -5.49 3.17
C VAL A 61 -24.78 -4.17 3.82
N ASP A 62 -25.27 -4.24 5.05
CA ASP A 62 -25.66 -3.07 5.85
C ASP A 62 -24.52 -2.01 5.88
N PRO A 63 -24.81 -0.73 5.58
CA PRO A 63 -23.79 0.31 5.55
C PRO A 63 -23.02 0.48 6.86
N TYR A 64 -23.64 0.28 8.03
CA TYR A 64 -22.96 0.37 9.32
C TYR A 64 -21.99 -0.79 9.53
N GLN A 65 -22.34 -1.99 9.06
CA GLN A 65 -21.43 -3.14 9.08
C GLN A 65 -20.20 -2.87 8.19
N VAL A 66 -20.40 -2.30 7.00
CA VAL A 66 -19.28 -1.97 6.10
C VAL A 66 -18.40 -0.86 6.68
N ASP A 67 -19.01 0.14 7.31
CA ASP A 67 -18.26 1.23 7.96
C ASP A 67 -17.47 0.73 9.18
N ASP A 68 -17.98 -0.22 9.97
CA ASP A 68 -17.24 -0.90 11.04
C ASP A 68 -15.98 -1.60 10.51
N TRP A 69 -16.14 -2.42 9.46
CA TRP A 69 -15.00 -3.10 8.84
C TRP A 69 -13.97 -2.12 8.29
N ARG A 70 -14.42 -1.02 7.68
CA ARG A 70 -13.53 0.04 7.20
C ARG A 70 -12.75 0.66 8.37
N GLU A 71 -13.40 0.98 9.48
CA GLU A 71 -12.77 1.59 10.66
C GLU A 71 -11.74 0.64 11.29
N ARG A 72 -12.09 -0.64 11.44
CA ARG A 72 -11.14 -1.69 11.89
C ARG A 72 -9.96 -1.82 10.94
N GLY A 73 -10.19 -1.77 9.62
CA GLY A 73 -9.12 -1.77 8.62
C GLY A 73 -8.18 -0.57 8.74
N GLN A 74 -8.69 0.62 9.09
CA GLN A 74 -7.86 1.82 9.28
C GLN A 74 -6.91 1.73 10.47
N GLN A 75 -7.25 0.97 11.53
CA GLN A 75 -6.37 0.79 12.69
C GLN A 75 -5.01 0.19 12.30
N THR A 76 -4.97 -0.63 11.24
CA THR A 76 -3.73 -1.22 10.72
C THR A 76 -2.77 -0.18 10.11
N SER A 77 -3.28 0.99 9.70
CA SER A 77 -2.43 2.09 9.21
C SER A 77 -1.53 2.65 10.30
N THR A 78 -1.97 2.63 11.56
CA THR A 78 -1.14 3.02 12.73
C THR A 78 0.04 2.06 12.90
N LEU A 79 -0.21 0.75 12.80
CA LEU A 79 0.84 -0.27 12.90
C LEU A 79 1.88 -0.12 11.79
N ILE A 80 1.46 0.21 10.57
CA ILE A 80 2.37 0.49 9.44
C ILE A 80 3.26 1.73 9.73
N GLN A 81 2.69 2.78 10.31
CA GLN A 81 3.44 3.99 10.68
C GLN A 81 4.46 3.72 11.79
N GLU A 82 4.14 2.81 12.71
CA GLU A 82 5.04 2.32 13.76
C GLU A 82 6.10 1.32 13.27
N GLY A 83 6.06 0.95 11.99
CA GLY A 83 6.97 -0.04 11.39
C GLY A 83 6.65 -1.49 11.73
N LYS A 84 5.49 -1.75 12.34
CA LYS A 84 5.01 -3.08 12.73
C LYS A 84 4.27 -3.76 11.58
N TYR A 85 4.97 -3.96 10.45
CA TYR A 85 4.36 -4.44 9.21
C TYR A 85 3.75 -5.84 9.30
N ASP A 86 4.43 -6.76 10.00
CA ASP A 86 3.92 -8.13 10.17
C ASP A 86 2.63 -8.17 10.99
N GLU A 87 2.55 -7.35 12.03
CA GLU A 87 1.35 -7.21 12.87
C GLU A 87 0.21 -6.57 12.08
N ALA A 88 0.49 -5.48 11.37
CA ALA A 88 -0.48 -4.82 10.49
C ALA A 88 -1.06 -5.81 9.47
N THR A 89 -0.19 -6.56 8.80
CA THR A 89 -0.54 -7.54 7.78
C THR A 89 -1.43 -8.63 8.35
N ARG A 90 -1.04 -9.23 9.49
CA ARG A 90 -1.83 -10.25 10.17
C ARG A 90 -3.22 -9.77 10.60
N GLU A 91 -3.31 -8.55 11.13
CA GLU A 91 -4.61 -7.99 11.54
C GLU A 91 -5.54 -7.74 10.36
N ILE A 92 -5.02 -7.16 9.27
CA ILE A 92 -5.84 -6.91 8.08
C ILE A 92 -6.22 -8.22 7.37
N GLU A 93 -5.37 -9.24 7.41
CA GLU A 93 -5.68 -10.57 6.86
C GLU A 93 -6.79 -11.25 7.65
N ALA A 94 -6.75 -11.18 8.99
CA ALA A 94 -7.80 -11.73 9.85
C ALA A 94 -9.15 -11.05 9.59
N LEU A 95 -9.17 -9.72 9.48
CA LEU A 95 -10.36 -8.97 9.12
C LEU A 95 -10.86 -9.33 7.71
N ASN A 96 -9.96 -9.43 6.73
CA ASN A 96 -10.33 -9.85 5.37
C ASN A 96 -10.93 -11.27 5.34
N ALA A 97 -10.45 -12.19 6.20
CA ALA A 97 -11.02 -13.52 6.32
C ALA A 97 -12.44 -13.49 6.93
N GLU A 98 -12.66 -12.65 7.94
CA GLU A 98 -13.99 -12.42 8.53
C GLU A 98 -14.99 -11.90 7.49
N ILE A 99 -14.60 -10.90 6.71
CA ILE A 99 -15.45 -10.31 5.67
C ILE A 99 -15.79 -11.36 4.61
N ARG A 100 -14.81 -12.14 4.13
CA ARG A 100 -15.06 -13.21 3.16
C ARG A 100 -16.04 -14.25 3.69
N ALA A 101 -15.83 -14.73 4.92
CA ALA A 101 -16.72 -15.70 5.54
C ALA A 101 -18.16 -15.16 5.67
N PHE A 102 -18.32 -13.86 5.96
CA PHE A 102 -19.63 -13.21 5.96
C PHE A 102 -20.25 -13.18 4.56
N LEU A 103 -19.49 -12.76 3.54
CA LEU A 103 -19.98 -12.67 2.16
C LEU A 103 -20.33 -14.03 1.56
N ASP A 104 -19.59 -15.09 1.94
CA ASP A 104 -19.86 -16.47 1.54
C ASP A 104 -21.14 -17.00 2.20
N ALA A 105 -21.44 -16.57 3.44
CA ALA A 105 -22.66 -16.97 4.15
C ALA A 105 -23.93 -16.26 3.67
N MET A 106 -23.80 -15.24 2.82
CA MET A 106 -24.92 -14.56 2.17
C MET A 106 -25.41 -15.26 0.89
N GLU A 107 -24.61 -16.16 0.31
CA GLU A 107 -24.94 -16.94 -0.89
C GLU A 107 -25.86 -18.12 -0.57
#